data_AF-A0A6J1PEU5-F1
#
_entry.id   AF-A0A6J1PEU5-F1
#
_cell.length_a   1.000
_cell.length_b   1.000
_cell.length_c   1.000
_cell.angle_alpha   90.00
_cell.angle_beta   90.00
_cell.angle_gamma   90.00
#
_symmetry.space_group_name_H-M   'P 1'
#
loop_
_entity.id
_entity.type
_entity.pdbx_description
1 polymer ?
#
loop_
_entity_poly.entity_id
_entity_poly.type
_entity_poly.pdbx_seq_one_letter_code
_entity_poly.pdbx_strand_id
1 'polypeptide(L)'
;MAEIFNNCIDSNLSESNQEPDIEPLVLGVDISIDGLPVSKSSFVDVWPILGRCTGLYDQRPIVIGLFCGSGKPKPLDSYLMDFIDELKVLQNDGIKCNNQVFRVFVHWFICDAPARAYLKCIKCHTGYNGYERCIQE
;
A
#
# COMPACT_ATOMS: atom_id res chain seq x y z
N MET A 1 -6.11 -9.04 1.35
CA MET A 1 -5.59 -7.98 2.25
C MET A 1 -6.02 -8.15 3.71
N ALA A 2 -7.30 -8.42 4.00
CA ALA A 2 -7.79 -8.59 5.39
C ALA A 2 -7.00 -9.63 6.22
N GLU A 3 -6.73 -10.80 5.63
CA GLU A 3 -5.97 -11.87 6.29
C GLU A 3 -4.51 -11.46 6.58
N ILE A 4 -3.88 -10.75 5.65
CA ILE A 4 -2.51 -10.23 5.82
C ILE A 4 -2.42 -9.33 7.06
N PHE A 5 -3.39 -8.43 7.19
CA PHE A 5 -3.44 -7.50 8.32
C PHE A 5 -3.87 -8.18 9.62
N ASN A 6 -4.78 -9.16 9.58
CA ASN A 6 -5.08 -10.02 10.73
C ASN A 6 -3.83 -10.71 11.26
N ASN A 7 -3.07 -11.38 10.39
CA ASN A 7 -1.82 -12.03 10.77
C ASN A 7 -0.81 -11.05 11.37
N CYS A 8 -0.77 -9.82 10.85
CA CYS A 8 0.09 -8.78 11.39
C CYS A 8 -0.38 -8.32 12.78
N ILE A 9 -1.68 -8.17 13.02
CA ILE A 9 -2.20 -7.84 14.35
C ILE A 9 -1.90 -9.00 15.33
N ASP A 10 -2.21 -10.24 14.95
CA ASP A 10 -2.06 -11.43 15.79
C ASP A 10 -0.60 -11.68 16.18
N SER A 11 0.36 -11.51 15.26
CA SER A 11 1.79 -11.67 15.56
C SER A 11 2.34 -10.61 16.53
N ASN A 12 1.59 -9.53 16.78
CA ASN A 12 2.01 -8.41 17.61
C ASN A 12 1.24 -8.31 18.93
N LEU A 13 0.04 -8.87 19.02
CA LEU A 13 -0.77 -8.91 20.26
C LEU A 13 -0.25 -9.91 21.30
N SER A 14 0.51 -10.93 20.88
CA SER A 14 1.12 -11.90 21.81
C SER A 14 2.19 -11.28 22.74
N GLU A 15 2.55 -10.01 22.54
CA GLU A 15 3.62 -9.33 23.28
C GLU A 15 3.18 -8.06 24.04
N SER A 16 1.91 -7.63 23.91
CA SER A 16 1.40 -6.43 24.59
C SER A 16 0.49 -6.76 25.77
N ASN A 17 1.03 -6.73 27.00
CA ASN A 17 0.23 -6.69 28.23
C ASN A 17 -0.12 -5.23 28.56
N GLN A 18 -1.24 -4.70 28.05
CA GLN A 18 -1.75 -3.40 28.46
C GLN A 18 -3.29 -3.40 28.50
N GLU A 19 -3.85 -2.88 29.60
CA GLU A 19 -5.30 -2.72 29.79
C GLU A 19 -5.89 -1.72 28.78
N PRO A 20 -7.12 -1.93 28.28
CA PRO A 20 -7.67 -1.09 27.23
C PRO A 20 -8.21 0.23 27.81
N ASP A 21 -7.51 1.33 27.55
CA ASP A 21 -8.15 2.65 27.49
C ASP A 21 -9.13 2.67 26.30
N ILE A 22 -10.28 3.31 26.49
CA ILE A 22 -11.41 3.35 25.53
C ILE A 22 -11.07 4.30 24.36
N GLU A 23 -10.04 3.99 23.59
CA GLU A 23 -9.81 4.57 22.27
C GLU A 23 -10.25 3.59 21.18
N PRO A 24 -10.82 4.06 20.07
CA PRO A 24 -11.11 3.18 18.94
C PRO A 24 -9.80 2.55 18.49
N LEU A 25 -9.81 1.23 18.35
CA LEU A 25 -8.64 0.47 17.94
C LEU A 25 -8.37 0.75 16.46
N VAL A 26 -7.26 1.44 16.16
CA VAL A 26 -6.90 1.88 14.81
C VAL A 26 -5.67 1.14 14.33
N LEU A 27 -5.75 0.59 13.11
CA LEU A 27 -4.60 0.05 12.39
C LEU A 27 -4.18 1.03 11.29
N GLY A 28 -3.06 1.71 11.50
CA GLY A 28 -2.44 2.52 10.46
C GLY A 28 -1.69 1.65 9.46
N VAL A 29 -1.78 1.98 8.17
CA VAL A 29 -1.14 1.25 7.08
C VAL A 29 -0.44 2.22 6.14
N ASP A 30 0.81 1.92 5.79
CA ASP A 30 1.53 2.55 4.69
C ASP A 30 1.48 1.67 3.46
N ILE A 31 1.26 2.28 2.29
CA ILE A 31 1.19 1.60 1.01
C ILE A 31 2.37 2.05 0.15
N SER A 32 3.09 1.10 -0.45
CA SER A 32 4.17 1.39 -1.40
C SER A 32 3.91 0.72 -2.74
N ILE A 33 4.06 1.46 -3.84
CA ILE A 33 3.93 0.91 -5.19
C ILE A 33 5.01 1.51 -6.09
N ASP A 34 5.97 0.67 -6.49
CA ASP A 34 7.11 1.08 -7.32
C ASP A 34 7.41 0.02 -8.38
N GLY A 35 8.00 0.43 -9.50
CA GLY A 35 8.44 -0.49 -10.54
C GLY A 35 9.87 -0.97 -10.29
N LEU A 36 10.10 -2.29 -10.30
CA LEU A 36 11.41 -2.90 -10.13
C LEU A 36 11.75 -3.76 -11.34
N PRO A 37 12.86 -3.51 -12.05
CA PRO A 37 13.32 -4.40 -13.11
C PRO A 37 13.84 -5.70 -12.52
N VAL A 38 13.38 -6.85 -13.01
CA VAL A 38 13.79 -8.17 -12.48
C VAL A 38 15.22 -8.52 -12.89
N SER A 39 15.62 -8.13 -14.09
CA SER A 39 17.02 -8.22 -14.53
C SER A 39 17.32 -7.22 -15.65
N LYS A 40 18.59 -6.87 -15.83
CA LYS A 40 19.04 -5.94 -16.89
C LYS A 40 18.84 -6.50 -18.31
N SER A 41 18.61 -7.81 -18.47
CA SER A 41 18.47 -8.49 -19.76
C SER A 41 17.06 -9.04 -20.03
N SER A 42 16.17 -9.04 -19.03
CA SER A 42 14.78 -9.44 -19.20
C SER A 42 13.90 -8.22 -19.48
N PHE A 43 13.01 -8.32 -20.46
CA PHE A 43 11.92 -7.37 -20.67
C PHE A 43 10.81 -7.48 -19.61
N VAL A 44 11.15 -7.93 -18.39
CA VAL A 44 10.20 -8.22 -17.31
C VAL A 44 10.42 -7.25 -16.16
N ASP A 45 9.37 -6.50 -15.89
CA ASP A 45 9.23 -5.58 -14.77
C ASP A 45 8.25 -6.16 -13.75
N VAL A 46 8.53 -5.86 -12.48
CA VAL A 46 7.68 -6.24 -11.36
C VAL A 46 7.16 -4.99 -10.68
N TRP A 47 5.86 -4.98 -10.41
CA TRP A 47 5.15 -3.87 -9.77
C TRP A 47 4.39 -4.43 -8.56
N PRO A 48 5.04 -4.52 -7.39
CA PRO A 48 4.38 -4.95 -6.17
C PRO A 48 3.56 -3.82 -5.58
N ILE A 49 2.43 -4.19 -4.99
CA ILE A 49 1.70 -3.38 -4.02
C ILE A 49 2.13 -3.89 -2.66
N LEU A 50 2.87 -3.08 -1.92
CA LEU A 50 3.36 -3.41 -0.59
C LEU A 50 2.54 -2.67 0.47
N GLY A 51 2.29 -3.32 1.59
CA GLY A 51 1.67 -2.74 2.77
C GLY A 51 2.59 -2.86 3.97
N ARG A 52 2.55 -1.87 4.86
CA ARG A 52 3.21 -1.93 6.17
C ARG A 52 2.23 -1.49 7.24
N CYS A 53 1.95 -2.36 8.20
CA CYS A 53 1.20 -1.98 9.40
C CYS A 53 2.09 -1.11 10.31
N THR A 54 1.59 0.07 10.67
CA THR A 54 2.28 1.03 11.54
C THR A 54 1.81 0.88 12.98
N GLY A 55 2.69 1.18 13.94
CA GLY A 55 2.32 1.14 15.37
C GLY A 55 2.34 -0.26 15.99
N LEU A 56 2.73 -1.27 15.22
CA LEU A 56 2.98 -2.63 15.68
C LEU A 56 4.49 -2.85 15.92
N TYR A 57 4.88 -3.93 16.60
CA TYR A 57 6.28 -4.28 16.84
C TYR A 57 6.97 -4.75 15.55
N ASP A 58 6.36 -5.67 14.80
CA ASP A 58 6.77 -6.05 13.44
C ASP A 58 6.12 -5.13 12.40
N GLN A 59 6.92 -4.25 11.81
CA GLN A 59 6.51 -3.31 10.76
C GLN A 59 7.20 -3.61 9.42
N ARG A 60 7.55 -4.87 9.17
CA ARG A 60 8.14 -5.24 7.88
C ARG A 60 7.12 -5.05 6.74
N PRO A 61 7.53 -4.55 5.57
CA PRO A 61 6.67 -4.50 4.39
C PRO A 61 6.20 -5.91 3.99
N ILE A 62 4.93 -6.03 3.62
CA ILE A 62 4.28 -7.26 3.20
C ILE A 62 3.73 -7.06 1.78
N VAL A 63 3.81 -8.09 0.94
CA VAL A 63 3.23 -8.06 -0.40
C VAL A 63 1.71 -8.21 -0.29
N ILE A 64 0.97 -7.19 -0.74
CA ILE A 64 -0.49 -7.21 -0.88
C ILE A 64 -0.88 -7.72 -2.26
N GLY A 65 -0.16 -7.28 -3.30
CA GLY A 65 -0.40 -7.64 -4.69
C GLY A 65 0.89 -7.60 -5.50
N LEU A 66 0.91 -8.34 -6.61
CA LEU A 66 2.10 -8.44 -7.45
C LEU A 66 1.70 -8.50 -8.92
N PHE A 67 2.20 -7.55 -9.71
CA PHE A 67 2.22 -7.66 -11.15
C PHE A 67 3.62 -8.05 -11.63
N CYS A 68 3.68 -8.96 -12.59
CA CYS A 68 4.90 -9.37 -13.28
C CYS A 68 4.59 -9.43 -14.77
N GLY A 69 5.29 -8.62 -15.57
CA GLY A 69 5.02 -8.51 -17.00
C GLY A 69 5.98 -7.56 -17.67
N SER A 70 5.76 -7.27 -18.95
CA SER A 70 6.61 -6.32 -19.66
C SER A 70 6.12 -4.89 -19.47
N GLY A 71 6.98 -4.04 -18.91
CA GLY A 71 6.64 -2.64 -18.68
C GLY A 71 5.73 -2.43 -17.47
N LYS A 72 5.21 -1.20 -17.39
CA LYS A 72 4.22 -0.83 -16.37
C LYS A 72 2.89 -1.56 -16.62
N PRO A 73 2.15 -1.97 -15.58
CA PRO A 73 0.84 -2.59 -15.72
C PRO A 73 -0.10 -1.71 -16.56
N LYS A 74 -0.83 -2.32 -17.48
CA LYS A 74 -1.83 -1.63 -18.31
C LYS A 74 -3.01 -2.57 -18.56
N PRO A 75 -4.26 -2.07 -18.40
CA PRO A 75 -4.65 -0.75 -17.91
C PRO A 75 -4.39 -0.59 -16.39
N LEU A 76 -4.07 0.64 -15.95
CA LEU A 76 -3.79 0.94 -14.54
C LEU A 76 -4.99 0.62 -13.64
N ASP A 77 -6.19 0.93 -14.10
CA ASP A 77 -7.42 0.72 -13.34
C ASP A 77 -7.60 -0.75 -12.97
N SER A 78 -7.41 -1.67 -13.94
CA SER A 78 -7.48 -3.10 -13.67
C SER A 78 -6.37 -3.61 -12.75
N TYR A 79 -5.19 -2.98 -12.77
CA TYR A 79 -4.10 -3.32 -11.87
C TYR A 79 -4.40 -2.94 -10.42
N LEU A 80 -5.09 -1.81 -10.19
CA LEU A 80 -5.41 -1.32 -8.84
C LEU A 80 -6.80 -1.73 -8.33
N MET A 81 -7.67 -2.27 -9.18
CA MET A 81 -9.09 -2.51 -8.87
C MET A 81 -9.27 -3.34 -7.59
N ASP A 82 -8.70 -4.55 -7.56
CA ASP A 82 -8.84 -5.48 -6.43
C ASP A 82 -8.28 -4.87 -5.15
N PHE A 83 -7.13 -4.20 -5.24
CA PHE A 83 -6.51 -3.49 -4.11
C PHE A 83 -7.41 -2.39 -3.55
N ILE A 84 -7.96 -1.55 -4.42
CA ILE A 84 -8.80 -0.41 -4.03
C ILE A 84 -10.11 -0.89 -3.40
N ASP A 85 -10.74 -1.91 -3.98
CA ASP A 85 -12.02 -2.41 -3.49
C ASP A 85 -11.88 -3.12 -2.15
N GLU A 86 -10.84 -3.94 -1.97
CA GLU A 86 -10.52 -4.50 -0.65
C GLU A 86 -10.19 -3.41 0.38
N LEU A 87 -9.42 -2.39 -0.01
CA LEU A 87 -9.07 -1.29 0.90
C LEU A 87 -10.32 -0.51 1.36
N LYS A 88 -11.27 -0.23 0.46
CA LYS A 88 -12.53 0.45 0.82
C LYS A 88 -13.33 -0.35 1.83
N VAL A 89 -13.45 -1.67 1.62
CA VAL A 89 -14.13 -2.56 2.57
C VAL A 89 -13.45 -2.50 3.93
N LEU A 90 -12.12 -2.58 3.97
CA LEU A 90 -11.35 -2.50 5.21
C LEU A 90 -11.45 -1.16 5.93
N GLN A 91 -11.51 -0.05 5.21
CA GLN A 91 -11.66 1.29 5.79
C GLN A 91 -13.09 1.52 6.35
N ASN A 92 -14.10 0.90 5.74
CA ASN A 92 -15.50 1.02 6.14
C ASN A 92 -15.87 0.06 7.28
N ASP A 93 -15.54 -1.22 7.12
CA ASP A 93 -16.00 -2.31 7.98
C ASP A 93 -14.97 -2.66 9.08
N GLY A 94 -13.70 -2.27 8.86
CA GLY A 94 -12.59 -2.64 9.74
C GLY A 94 -12.20 -4.11 9.64
N ILE A 95 -11.32 -4.53 10.54
CA ILE A 95 -10.79 -5.89 10.64
C ILE A 95 -11.20 -6.48 11.98
N LYS A 96 -11.84 -7.66 11.95
CA LYS A 96 -12.18 -8.41 13.14
C LYS A 96 -11.03 -9.33 13.54
N CYS A 97 -10.41 -9.03 14.68
CA CYS A 97 -9.32 -9.80 15.25
C CYS A 97 -9.50 -9.88 16.77
N ASN A 98 -9.38 -11.08 17.36
CA ASN A 98 -9.50 -11.32 18.81
C ASN A 98 -10.72 -10.66 19.48
N ASN A 99 -11.89 -10.80 18.85
CA ASN A 99 -13.17 -10.24 19.31
C ASN A 99 -13.22 -8.69 19.34
N GLN A 100 -12.24 -8.02 18.74
CA GLN A 100 -12.16 -6.56 18.59
C GLN A 100 -12.23 -6.19 17.10
N VAL A 101 -12.65 -4.95 16.82
CA VAL A 101 -12.70 -4.41 15.46
C VAL A 101 -11.65 -3.30 15.32
N PHE A 102 -10.66 -3.52 14.47
CA PHE A 102 -9.62 -2.56 14.14
C PHE A 102 -10.04 -1.75 12.91
N ARG A 103 -10.17 -0.43 13.04
CA ARG A 103 -10.43 0.42 11.88
C ARG A 103 -9.14 0.66 11.10
N VAL A 104 -9.16 0.39 9.80
CA VAL A 104 -7.98 0.59 8.94
C VAL A 104 -7.91 2.04 8.46
N PHE A 105 -6.72 2.64 8.56
CA PHE A 105 -6.44 3.96 8.02
C PHE A 105 -5.14 3.95 7.21
N VAL A 106 -5.14 4.60 6.03
CA VAL A 106 -3.92 4.72 5.23
C VAL A 106 -3.18 5.99 5.60
N HIS A 107 -1.98 5.86 6.16
CA HIS A 107 -1.13 6.99 6.53
C HIS A 107 -0.41 7.58 5.32
N TRP A 108 0.38 6.75 4.62
CA TRP A 108 1.22 7.21 3.52
C TRP A 108 1.07 6.35 2.27
N PHE A 109 1.08 7.01 1.11
CA PHE A 109 1.36 6.39 -0.19
C PHE A 109 2.78 6.74 -0.61
N ILE A 110 3.63 5.72 -0.64
CA ILE A 110 5.07 5.81 -0.86
C ILE A 110 5.36 5.34 -2.29
N CYS A 111 5.97 6.20 -3.07
CA CYS A 111 6.41 5.88 -4.43
C CYS A 111 7.45 6.90 -4.90
N ASP A 112 8.36 6.45 -5.76
CA ASP A 112 9.28 7.34 -6.45
C ASP A 112 8.55 8.26 -7.43
N ALA A 113 9.28 9.22 -7.99
CA ALA A 113 8.70 10.21 -8.90
C ALA A 113 8.07 9.59 -10.17
N PRO A 114 8.77 8.69 -10.90
CA PRO A 114 8.20 7.98 -12.06
C PRO A 114 6.99 7.09 -11.78
N ALA A 115 6.97 6.38 -10.63
CA ALA A 115 5.85 5.54 -10.22
C ALA A 115 4.64 6.39 -9.83
N ARG A 116 4.85 7.47 -9.07
CA ARG A 116 3.80 8.43 -8.71
C ARG A 116 3.14 9.06 -9.92
N ALA A 117 3.93 9.45 -10.91
CA ALA A 117 3.40 10.01 -12.15
C ALA A 117 2.52 8.99 -12.90
N TYR A 118 2.96 7.74 -12.95
CA TYR A 118 2.18 6.63 -13.51
C TYR A 118 0.87 6.39 -12.75
N LEU A 119 0.92 6.29 -11.42
CA LEU A 119 -0.27 6.06 -10.57
C LEU A 119 -1.29 7.21 -10.66
N LYS A 120 -0.83 8.45 -10.85
CA LYS A 120 -1.69 9.63 -11.03
C LYS A 120 -2.13 9.84 -12.48
N CYS A 121 -1.69 9.01 -13.42
CA CYS A 121 -1.90 9.22 -14.86
C CYS A 121 -1.38 10.59 -15.37
N ILE A 122 -0.31 11.12 -14.77
CA ILE A 122 0.32 12.39 -15.17
C ILE A 122 1.68 12.17 -15.84
N LYS A 123 2.18 13.19 -16.56
CA LYS A 123 3.51 13.15 -17.15
C LYS A 123 4.58 13.21 -16.05
N CYS A 124 5.64 12.41 -16.21
CA CYS A 124 6.81 12.44 -15.33
C CYS A 124 7.56 13.78 -15.44
N HIS A 125 8.41 14.10 -14.46
CA HIS A 125 9.20 15.35 -14.35
C HIS A 125 10.00 15.75 -15.61
N THR A 126 10.22 14.83 -16.53
CA THR A 126 10.92 15.07 -17.81
C THR A 126 10.00 15.46 -18.97
N GLY A 127 8.68 15.53 -18.77
CA GLY A 127 7.71 16.00 -19.76
C GLY A 127 7.43 17.51 -19.64
N TYR A 128 6.97 18.14 -20.73
CA TYR A 128 6.42 19.51 -20.70
C TYR A 128 5.29 19.56 -19.64
N ASN A 129 5.39 20.46 -18.66
CA ASN A 129 4.56 20.52 -17.42
C ASN A 129 4.71 19.34 -16.43
N GLY A 130 5.86 18.68 -16.38
CA GLY A 130 6.09 17.48 -15.57
C GLY A 130 6.25 17.69 -14.05
N TYR A 131 6.28 18.93 -13.56
CA TYR A 131 6.41 19.20 -12.13
C TYR A 131 5.05 19.37 -11.47
N GLU A 132 4.70 18.43 -10.59
CA GLU A 132 3.44 18.47 -9.82
C GLU A 132 3.31 19.71 -8.91
N ARG A 133 4.44 20.33 -8.52
CA ARG A 133 4.47 21.48 -7.60
C ARG A 133 5.11 22.76 -8.18
N CYS A 134 5.57 22.73 -9.44
CA CYS A 134 6.11 23.92 -10.08
C CYS A 134 5.25 24.30 -11.28
N ILE A 135 4.65 25.48 -11.19
CA ILE A 135 4.07 26.20 -12.31
C ILE A 135 5.23 26.98 -12.92
N GLN A 136 5.65 26.63 -14.14
CA GLN A 136 6.60 27.45 -14.87
C GLN A 136 5.77 28.44 -15.70
N GLU A 137 5.66 29.69 -15.22
CA GLU A 137 5.22 30.82 -16.04
C GLU A 137 6.31 31.24 -17.02
#